data_AF-A0AAD4QYT4-F1
#
_entry.id   AF-A0AAD4QYT4-F1
#
_cell.length_a   1.000
_cell.length_b   1.000
_cell.length_c   1.000
_cell.angle_alpha   90.00
_cell.angle_beta   90.00
_cell.angle_gamma   90.00
#
_symmetry.space_group_name_H-M   'P 1'
#
loop_
_entity.id
_entity.type
_entity.pdbx_description
1 polymer ?
#
loop_
_entity_poly.entity_id
_entity_poly.type
_entity_poly.pdbx_seq_one_letter_code
_entity_poly.pdbx_strand_id
1 'polypeptide(L)'
;MEYDPERVRQKLLAEETVRGEWRSDRHCESDALQLGSSKLREAKEIKTRNAKSRLEELRGITKKSSPIEYKRIGDKYVLRGVEENQKLMNIKNKKIDELNENARMLRAKLNDRIEKTVNRTE
;
A
#
# COMPACT_ATOMS: atom_id res chain seq x y z
N MET A 1 -34.10 19.69 36.51
CA MET A 1 -33.06 19.55 35.46
C MET A 1 -33.61 20.22 34.21
N GLU A 2 -33.09 21.39 33.86
CA GLU A 2 -33.47 22.07 32.62
C GLU A 2 -32.96 21.26 31.43
N TYR A 3 -33.86 20.96 30.51
CA TYR A 3 -33.53 20.35 29.23
C TYR A 3 -32.87 21.40 28.36
N ASP A 4 -31.57 21.28 28.16
CA ASP A 4 -30.79 22.12 27.25
C ASP A 4 -30.63 21.39 25.90
N PRO A 5 -31.42 21.74 24.88
CA PRO A 5 -31.39 21.07 23.58
C PRO A 5 -30.04 21.20 22.88
N GLU A 6 -29.27 22.25 23.16
CA GLU A 6 -28.00 22.50 22.47
C GLU A 6 -26.87 21.66 23.05
N ARG A 7 -26.94 21.34 24.35
CA ARG A 7 -26.07 20.35 24.97
C ARG A 7 -26.31 18.93 24.44
N VAL A 8 -27.57 18.58 24.14
CA VAL A 8 -27.94 17.28 23.55
C VAL A 8 -27.45 17.20 22.10
N ARG A 9 -27.63 18.28 21.34
CA ARG A 9 -27.17 18.39 19.95
C ARG A 9 -25.65 18.27 19.81
N GLN A 10 -24.89 18.94 20.68
CA GLN A 10 -23.43 18.83 20.69
C GLN A 10 -22.94 17.42 21.02
N LYS A 11 -23.60 16.70 21.94
CA LYS A 11 -23.29 15.29 22.24
C LYS A 11 -23.56 14.37 21.05
N LEU A 12 -24.69 14.55 20.36
CA LEU A 12 -25.02 13.75 19.19
C LEU A 12 -24.03 13.98 18.03
N LEU A 13 -23.63 15.23 17.79
CA LEU A 13 -22.61 15.58 16.79
C LEU A 13 -21.23 14.99 17.14
N ALA A 14 -20.84 15.03 18.41
CA ALA A 14 -19.60 14.40 18.87
C ALA A 14 -19.64 12.87 18.69
N GLU A 15 -20.76 12.22 19.02
CA GLU A 15 -20.92 10.78 18.81
C GLU A 15 -20.94 10.37 17.33
N GLU A 16 -21.56 11.16 16.45
CA GLU A 16 -21.54 10.91 15.00
C GLU A 16 -20.15 11.11 14.40
N THR A 17 -19.41 12.12 14.86
CA THR A 17 -18.03 12.39 14.42
C THR A 17 -17.12 11.22 14.80
N VAL A 18 -17.19 10.76 16.05
CA VAL A 18 -16.45 9.59 16.53
C VAL A 18 -16.87 8.34 15.74
N ARG A 19 -18.17 8.06 15.57
CA ARG A 19 -18.60 6.89 14.77
C ARG A 19 -18.14 6.97 13.30
N GLY A 20 -18.02 8.17 12.73
CA GLY A 20 -17.46 8.41 11.39
C GLY A 20 -15.97 8.12 11.30
N GLU A 21 -15.17 8.60 12.25
CA GLU A 21 -13.73 8.38 12.34
C GLU A 21 -13.39 6.88 12.48
N TRP A 22 -14.07 6.18 13.40
CA TRP A 22 -13.86 4.73 13.62
C TRP A 22 -14.32 3.83 12.46
N ARG A 23 -15.17 4.33 11.55
CA ARG A 23 -15.58 3.64 10.32
C ARG A 23 -14.58 3.86 9.18
N SER A 24 -14.00 5.06 9.12
CA SER A 24 -12.94 5.42 8.17
C SER A 24 -11.66 4.65 8.44
N ASP A 25 -11.21 4.60 9.71
CA ASP A 25 -9.95 3.95 10.07
C ASP A 25 -9.96 2.43 9.78
N ARG A 26 -11.07 1.74 10.06
CA ARG A 26 -11.22 0.30 9.75
C ARG A 26 -11.22 -0.01 8.26
N HIS A 27 -11.77 0.87 7.42
CA HIS A 27 -11.70 0.68 5.96
C HIS A 27 -10.28 0.92 5.44
N CYS A 28 -9.59 1.94 5.94
CA CYS A 28 -8.20 2.20 5.59
C CYS A 28 -7.26 1.05 6.01
N GLU A 29 -7.45 0.47 7.21
CA GLU A 29 -6.67 -0.69 7.66
C GLU A 29 -6.92 -1.95 6.81
N SER A 30 -8.18 -2.22 6.45
CA SER A 30 -8.56 -3.35 5.58
C SER A 30 -7.94 -3.22 4.19
N ASP A 31 -8.00 -2.04 3.58
CA ASP A 31 -7.44 -1.78 2.25
C ASP A 31 -5.90 -1.89 2.26
N ALA A 32 -5.25 -1.39 3.32
CA ALA A 32 -3.79 -1.53 3.49
C ALA A 32 -3.36 -3.01 3.64
N LEU A 33 -4.11 -3.81 4.39
CA LEU A 33 -3.89 -5.25 4.54
C LEU A 33 -4.12 -6.01 3.22
N GLN A 34 -5.15 -5.63 2.46
CA GLN A 34 -5.47 -6.27 1.18
C GLN A 34 -4.45 -5.91 0.08
N LEU A 35 -3.97 -4.66 0.04
CA LEU A 35 -2.84 -4.26 -0.80
C LEU A 35 -1.55 -4.99 -0.41
N GLY A 36 -1.24 -5.09 0.89
CA GLY A 36 -0.07 -5.79 1.39
C GLY A 36 -0.05 -7.27 0.98
N SER A 37 -1.18 -7.96 1.14
CA SER A 37 -1.32 -9.39 0.78
C SER A 37 -1.24 -9.64 -0.73
N SER A 38 -1.87 -8.79 -1.55
CA SER A 38 -1.80 -8.88 -3.03
C SER A 38 -0.37 -8.72 -3.54
N LYS A 39 0.39 -7.76 -2.98
CA LYS A 39 1.78 -7.50 -3.38
C LYS A 39 2.76 -8.57 -2.91
N LEU A 40 2.54 -9.17 -1.75
CA LEU A 40 3.30 -10.34 -1.29
C LEU A 40 3.08 -11.54 -2.22
N ARG A 41 1.85 -11.72 -2.72
CA ARG A 41 1.53 -12.77 -3.70
C ARG A 41 2.26 -12.55 -5.02
N GLU A 42 2.22 -11.33 -5.55
CA GLU A 42 2.90 -10.95 -6.80
C GLU A 42 4.42 -11.18 -6.73
N ALA A 43 5.07 -10.80 -5.62
CA ALA A 43 6.50 -11.05 -5.40
C ALA A 43 6.82 -12.56 -5.35
N LYS A 44 5.95 -13.36 -4.71
CA LYS A 44 6.11 -14.82 -4.63
C LYS A 44 5.95 -15.49 -6.00
N GLU A 45 5.00 -15.03 -6.81
CA GLU A 45 4.80 -15.52 -8.18
C GLU A 45 6.01 -15.24 -9.08
N ILE A 46 6.56 -14.02 -9.01
CA ILE A 46 7.77 -13.62 -9.75
C ILE A 46 8.96 -14.52 -9.37
N LYS A 47 9.20 -14.70 -8.07
CA LYS A 47 10.28 -15.58 -7.57
C LYS A 47 10.10 -17.01 -8.08
N THR A 48 8.88 -17.52 -8.06
CA THR A 48 8.56 -18.88 -8.52
C THR A 48 8.78 -19.03 -10.03
N ARG A 49 8.35 -18.04 -10.82
CA ARG A 49 8.57 -18.01 -12.27
C ARG A 49 10.06 -18.01 -12.61
N ASN A 50 10.85 -17.16 -11.95
CA ASN A 50 12.29 -17.11 -12.16
C ASN A 50 13.01 -18.39 -11.76
N ALA A 51 12.58 -19.03 -10.66
CA ALA A 51 13.13 -20.33 -10.27
C ALA A 51 12.85 -21.39 -11.34
N LYS A 52 11.64 -21.43 -11.91
CA LYS A 52 11.29 -22.33 -13.02
C LYS A 52 12.13 -22.06 -14.27
N SER A 53 12.18 -20.82 -14.73
CA SER A 53 12.96 -20.46 -15.93
C SER A 53 14.46 -20.73 -15.75
N ARG A 54 15.00 -20.52 -14.53
CA ARG A 54 16.38 -20.89 -14.20
C ARG A 54 16.62 -22.39 -14.32
N LEU A 55 15.69 -23.21 -13.81
CA LEU A 55 15.80 -24.67 -13.89
C LEU A 55 15.72 -25.16 -15.34
N GLU A 56 14.87 -24.55 -16.16
CA GLU A 56 14.76 -24.84 -17.59
C GLU A 56 16.05 -24.49 -18.34
N GLU A 57 16.64 -23.31 -18.08
CA GLU A 57 17.92 -22.92 -18.69
C GLU A 57 19.09 -23.77 -18.19
N LEU A 58 19.04 -24.26 -16.95
CA LEU A 58 20.05 -25.18 -16.40
C LEU A 58 19.86 -26.63 -16.86
N ARG A 59 18.85 -26.94 -17.68
CA ARG A 59 18.57 -28.33 -18.07
C ARG A 59 19.76 -28.92 -18.83
N GLY A 60 20.38 -29.94 -18.23
CA GLY A 60 21.60 -30.58 -18.77
C GLY A 60 22.90 -29.83 -18.45
N ILE A 61 22.84 -28.63 -17.87
CA ILE A 61 23.99 -27.86 -17.41
C ILE A 61 24.15 -28.07 -15.90
N THR A 62 25.24 -28.72 -15.52
CA THR A 62 25.57 -28.93 -14.12
C THR A 62 26.85 -28.18 -13.76
N LYS A 63 27.03 -27.88 -12.48
CA LYS A 63 28.27 -27.27 -11.98
C LYS A 63 29.51 -28.12 -12.30
N LYS A 64 29.37 -29.45 -12.44
CA LYS A 64 30.46 -30.36 -12.79
C LYS A 64 30.74 -30.38 -14.29
N SER A 65 29.70 -30.42 -15.13
CA SER A 65 29.84 -30.52 -16.58
C SER A 65 30.21 -29.20 -17.24
N SER A 66 29.66 -28.09 -16.76
CA SER A 66 29.94 -26.75 -17.29
C SER A 66 29.86 -25.69 -16.19
N PRO A 67 30.92 -25.55 -15.37
CA PRO A 67 30.94 -24.64 -14.21
C PRO A 67 30.78 -23.17 -14.60
N ILE A 68 31.38 -22.75 -15.71
CA ILE A 68 31.32 -21.35 -16.19
C ILE A 68 29.88 -21.01 -16.60
N GLU A 69 29.25 -21.88 -17.40
CA GLU A 69 27.89 -21.66 -17.87
C GLU A 69 26.88 -21.74 -16.72
N TYR A 70 27.06 -22.69 -15.80
CA TYR A 70 26.26 -22.79 -14.58
C TYR A 70 26.33 -21.50 -13.74
N LYS A 71 27.52 -20.93 -13.58
CA LYS A 71 27.71 -19.65 -12.87
C LYS A 71 27.06 -18.50 -13.63
N ARG A 72 27.28 -18.39 -14.94
CA ARG A 72 26.71 -17.35 -15.80
C ARG A 72 25.18 -17.31 -15.71
N ILE A 73 24.53 -18.47 -15.78
CA ILE A 73 23.08 -18.59 -15.62
C ILE A 73 22.68 -18.22 -14.18
N GLY A 74 23.42 -18.67 -13.17
CA GLY A 74 23.21 -18.25 -11.78
C GLY A 74 23.22 -16.73 -11.61
N ASP A 75 24.27 -16.07 -12.08
CA ASP A 75 24.48 -14.61 -11.95
C ASP A 75 23.38 -13.83 -12.70
N LYS A 76 22.97 -14.31 -13.90
CA LYS A 76 21.85 -13.74 -14.67
C LYS A 76 20.56 -13.69 -13.85
N TYR A 77 20.21 -14.77 -13.17
CA TYR A 77 18.96 -14.85 -12.39
C TYR A 77 19.04 -14.11 -11.05
N VAL A 78 20.25 -13.94 -10.48
CA VAL A 78 20.47 -13.04 -9.34
C VAL A 78 20.24 -11.58 -9.76
N LEU A 79 20.85 -11.15 -10.86
CA LEU A 79 20.68 -9.79 -11.39
C LEU A 79 19.20 -9.50 -11.71
N ARG A 80 18.52 -10.42 -12.41
CA ARG A 80 17.07 -10.30 -12.67
C ARG A 80 16.26 -10.14 -11.39
N GLY A 81 16.57 -10.92 -10.35
CA GLY A 81 15.89 -10.81 -9.05
C GLY A 81 16.08 -9.44 -8.38
N VAL A 82 17.28 -8.85 -8.49
CA VAL A 82 17.56 -7.50 -7.99
C VAL A 82 16.75 -6.45 -8.76
N GLU A 83 16.76 -6.52 -10.10
CA GLU A 83 16.01 -5.59 -10.95
C GLU A 83 14.50 -5.63 -10.70
N GLU A 84 13.93 -6.82 -10.55
CA GLU A 84 12.50 -6.98 -10.28
C GLU A 84 12.12 -6.46 -8.89
N ASN A 85 12.95 -6.71 -7.87
CA ASN A 85 12.76 -6.12 -6.55
C ASN A 85 12.82 -4.59 -6.59
N GLN A 86 13.76 -4.02 -7.34
CA GLN A 86 13.86 -2.57 -7.52
C GLN A 86 12.61 -2.00 -8.19
N LYS A 87 12.09 -2.66 -9.23
CA LYS A 87 10.83 -2.26 -9.90
C LYS A 87 9.66 -2.30 -8.92
N LEU A 88 9.53 -3.34 -8.11
CA LEU A 88 8.48 -3.46 -7.09
C LEU A 88 8.59 -2.35 -6.05
N MET A 89 9.80 -2.02 -5.59
CA MET A 89 10.03 -0.90 -4.66
C MET A 89 9.66 0.45 -5.28
N ASN A 90 10.01 0.69 -6.54
CA ASN A 90 9.65 1.91 -7.25
C ASN A 90 8.12 2.06 -7.39
N ILE A 91 7.41 0.98 -7.70
CA ILE A 91 5.95 0.97 -7.75
C ILE A 91 5.35 1.26 -6.37
N LYS A 92 5.91 0.66 -5.31
CA LYS A 92 5.49 0.91 -3.93
C LYS A 92 5.65 2.38 -3.55
N ASN A 93 6.80 2.97 -3.85
CA ASN A 93 7.07 4.37 -3.53
C ASN A 93 6.12 5.31 -4.27
N LYS A 94 5.92 5.10 -5.58
CA LYS A 94 4.92 5.87 -6.35
C LYS A 94 3.53 5.80 -5.73
N LYS A 95 3.12 4.61 -5.26
CA LYS A 95 1.80 4.46 -4.64
C LYS A 95 1.70 5.18 -3.29
N ILE A 96 2.78 5.16 -2.51
CA ILE A 96 2.86 5.93 -1.25
C ILE A 96 2.76 7.42 -1.55
N ASP A 97 3.45 7.92 -2.58
CA ASP A 97 3.38 9.33 -2.98
C ASP A 97 1.97 9.73 -3.41
N GLU A 98 1.28 8.90 -4.21
CA GLU A 98 -0.13 9.11 -4.58
C GLU A 98 -1.05 9.17 -3.34
N LEU A 99 -0.86 8.26 -2.38
CA LEU A 99 -1.66 8.24 -1.16
C LEU A 99 -1.41 9.47 -0.29
N ASN A 100 -0.15 9.90 -0.19
CA ASN A 100 0.22 11.12 0.54
C ASN A 100 -0.42 12.36 -0.09
N GLU A 101 -0.43 12.46 -1.42
CA GLU A 101 -1.04 13.59 -2.12
C GLU A 101 -2.57 13.58 -1.95
N ASN A 102 -3.21 12.42 -2.05
CA ASN A 102 -4.63 12.28 -1.76
C ASN A 102 -4.97 12.70 -0.32
N ALA A 103 -4.16 12.29 0.66
CA ALA A 103 -4.34 12.69 2.05
C ALA A 103 -4.20 14.21 2.24
N ARG A 104 -3.24 14.86 1.56
CA ARG A 104 -3.10 16.33 1.57
C ARG A 104 -4.32 17.02 0.99
N MET A 105 -4.80 16.57 -0.18
CA MET A 105 -6.00 17.14 -0.80
C MET A 105 -7.25 17.00 0.09
N LEU A 106 -7.41 15.85 0.75
CA LEU A 106 -8.53 15.64 1.68
C LEU A 106 -8.45 16.57 2.89
N ARG A 107 -7.25 16.76 3.48
CA ARG A 107 -7.04 17.73 4.57
C ARG A 107 -7.35 19.16 4.14
N ALA A 108 -6.90 19.56 2.95
CA ALA A 108 -7.20 20.88 2.40
C ALA A 108 -8.72 21.10 2.21
N LYS A 109 -9.42 20.11 1.64
CA LYS A 109 -10.89 20.15 1.51
C LYS A 109 -11.60 20.19 2.85
N LEU A 110 -11.10 19.47 3.86
CA LEU A 110 -11.68 19.49 5.20
C LEU A 110 -11.53 20.88 5.84
N ASN A 111 -10.34 21.48 5.77
CA ASN A 111 -10.08 22.82 6.28
C ASN A 111 -10.98 23.87 5.62
N ASP A 112 -11.11 23.85 4.28
CA ASP A 112 -12.01 24.75 3.54
C ASP A 112 -13.48 24.59 3.97
N ARG A 113 -13.94 23.37 4.27
CA ARG A 113 -15.30 23.13 4.80
C ARG A 113 -15.47 23.65 6.22
N ILE A 114 -14.45 23.53 7.07
CA ILE A 114 -14.47 24.06 8.44
C ILE A 114 -14.54 25.59 8.40
N GLU A 115 -13.68 26.26 7.64
CA GLU A 115 -13.68 27.73 7.48
C GLU A 115 -15.04 28.24 6.99
N LYS A 116 -15.62 27.60 5.96
CA LYS A 116 -16.96 27.95 5.46
C LYS A 116 -18.08 27.75 6.47
N THR A 117 -17.91 26.82 7.41
CA THR A 117 -18.90 26.55 8.45
C THR A 117 -18.79 27.59 9.57
N VAL A 118 -17.57 27.91 10.01
CA VAL A 118 -17.29 28.95 11.02
C VAL A 118 -17.82 30.31 10.55
N ASN A 119 -17.52 30.71 9.31
CA ASN A 119 -17.94 31.99 8.74
C ASN A 119 -19.46 32.10 8.48
N ARG A 120 -20.23 31.01 8.60
CA ARG A 120 -21.70 31.03 8.51
C ARG A 120 -22.39 31.16 9.86
N THR A 121 -21.64 30.93 10.94
CA THR A 121 -22.14 30.97 12.32
C THR A 121 -21.80 32.27 13.06
N GLU A 122 -20.92 33.11 12.50
CA GLU A 122 -20.69 34.52 12.88
C GLU A 122 -21.62 35.47 12.11
#